data_AF-A0A942HGX4-F1
#
_entry.id   AF-A0A942HGX4-F1
#
_cell.length_a   1.000
_cell.length_b   1.000
_cell.length_c   1.000
_cell.angle_alpha   90.00
_cell.angle_beta   90.00
_cell.angle_gamma   90.00
#
_symmetry.space_group_name_H-M   'P 1'
#
loop_
_entity.id
_entity.type
_entity.pdbx_description
1 polymer ?
#
loop_
_entity_poly.entity_id
_entity_poly.type
_entity_poly.pdbx_seq_one_letter_code
_entity_poly.pdbx_strand_id
1 'polypeptide(L)'
;MAFCKACGVDVGGAAFCPKCGAGQGAVAPAATTAPTEGLQENVAGLLCYVLGWLTGLVFLLIDKRPFVKFHAAQSIVVFGALFVLRLIIFFMGWSGGLLAWGIIGILSILLLLVTLVMWILLMVKAYQHEQFRVPIAAGIADSLAK
;
A
#
# COMPACT_ATOMS: atom_id res chain seq x y z
N MET A 1 -4.08 6.42 36.81
CA MET A 1 -5.39 6.57 37.50
C MET A 1 -5.93 7.94 37.14
N ALA A 2 -6.97 7.98 36.31
CA ALA A 2 -7.61 9.24 35.91
C ALA A 2 -8.76 9.51 36.88
N PHE A 3 -8.84 10.71 37.45
CA PHE A 3 -9.87 11.08 38.41
C PHE A 3 -10.88 12.03 37.77
N CYS A 4 -12.16 11.87 38.13
CA CYS A 4 -13.23 12.73 37.68
C CYS A 4 -13.02 14.17 38.15
N LYS A 5 -12.97 15.13 37.22
CA LYS A 5 -12.79 16.56 37.57
C LYS A 5 -13.96 17.18 38.35
N ALA A 6 -15.13 16.57 38.31
CA ALA A 6 -16.33 17.07 38.98
C ALA A 6 -16.56 16.48 40.38
N CYS A 7 -16.19 15.22 40.61
CA CYS A 7 -16.51 14.53 41.88
C CYS A 7 -15.39 13.66 42.45
N GLY A 8 -14.19 13.67 41.84
CA GLY A 8 -12.96 13.13 42.42
C GLY A 8 -12.82 11.60 42.46
N VAL A 9 -13.78 10.83 41.94
CA VAL A 9 -13.68 9.36 41.86
C VAL A 9 -12.76 8.92 40.73
N ASP A 10 -12.06 7.79 40.91
CA ASP A 10 -11.28 7.15 39.86
C ASP A 10 -12.23 6.67 38.74
N VAL A 11 -11.92 7.04 37.50
CA VAL A 11 -12.71 6.71 36.31
C VAL A 11 -11.98 5.77 35.36
N GLY A 12 -10.75 5.34 35.64
CA GLY A 12 -10.04 4.29 34.89
C GLY A 12 -9.84 4.49 33.37
N GLY A 13 -10.31 5.60 32.79
CA GLY A 13 -10.36 5.84 31.34
C GLY A 13 -11.77 5.91 30.72
N ALA A 14 -12.85 5.84 31.52
CA ALA A 14 -14.22 5.96 31.03
C ALA A 14 -14.52 7.37 30.50
N ALA A 15 -15.22 7.45 29.35
CA ALA A 15 -15.63 8.71 28.73
C ALA A 15 -16.62 9.53 29.60
N PHE A 16 -17.34 8.85 30.50
CA PHE A 16 -18.28 9.44 31.44
C PHE A 16 -18.03 8.91 32.84
N CYS A 17 -18.16 9.77 33.85
CA CYS A 17 -18.05 9.33 35.24
C CYS A 17 -19.29 8.50 35.65
N PRO A 18 -19.14 7.25 36.11
CA PRO A 18 -20.27 6.39 36.46
C PRO A 18 -21.07 6.90 37.68
N LYS A 19 -20.48 7.79 38.48
CA LYS A 19 -21.12 8.32 39.69
C LYS A 19 -21.93 9.61 39.47
N CYS A 20 -21.48 10.48 38.56
CA CYS A 20 -22.08 11.82 38.40
C CYS A 20 -22.44 12.17 36.95
N GLY A 21 -22.15 11.30 35.99
CA GLY A 21 -22.48 11.53 34.57
C GLY A 21 -21.63 12.60 33.88
N ALA A 22 -20.70 13.26 34.57
CA ALA A 22 -19.85 14.28 33.96
C ALA A 22 -18.96 13.68 32.87
N GLY A 23 -19.00 14.27 31.67
CA GLY A 23 -18.14 13.90 30.55
C GLY A 23 -16.68 14.19 30.87
N GLN A 24 -15.82 13.18 30.78
CA GLN A 24 -14.40 13.31 31.12
C GLN A 24 -13.54 13.79 29.95
N GLY A 25 -14.18 14.15 28.83
CA GLY A 25 -13.50 14.48 27.58
C GLY A 25 -12.81 13.24 27.05
N ALA A 26 -13.37 12.62 26.01
CA ALA A 26 -12.66 11.57 25.31
C ALA A 26 -11.41 12.21 24.70
N VAL A 27 -10.25 12.02 25.33
CA VAL A 27 -8.98 12.11 24.61
C VAL A 27 -9.01 10.90 23.70
N ALA A 28 -9.54 11.09 22.49
CA ALA A 28 -9.28 10.17 21.40
C ALA A 28 -7.76 9.92 21.42
N PRO A 29 -7.30 8.67 21.44
CA PRO A 29 -5.86 8.42 21.39
C PRO A 29 -5.34 9.14 20.16
N ALA A 30 -4.53 10.17 20.36
CA ALA A 30 -3.76 10.76 19.29
C ALA A 30 -2.80 9.66 18.86
N ALA A 31 -3.13 8.99 17.76
CA ALA A 31 -2.32 7.94 17.19
C ALA A 31 -1.07 8.59 16.59
N THR A 32 -0.03 8.74 17.39
CA THR A 32 1.35 8.91 16.95
C THR A 32 2.14 7.69 17.40
N THR A 33 1.88 6.57 16.72
CA THR A 33 2.86 5.48 16.56
C THR A 33 3.34 5.55 15.11
N ALA A 34 4.55 5.07 14.81
CA ALA A 34 5.08 5.13 13.46
C ALA A 34 4.04 4.59 12.44
N PRO A 35 3.94 5.14 11.22
CA PRO A 35 2.82 4.90 10.30
C PRO A 35 2.53 3.42 9.96
N THR A 36 3.43 2.52 10.33
CA THR A 36 3.36 1.07 10.09
C THR A 36 3.18 0.21 11.35
N GLU A 37 3.43 0.74 12.56
CA GLU A 37 3.37 -0.04 13.82
C GLU A 37 1.95 -0.42 14.24
N GLY A 38 0.94 0.35 13.80
CA GLY A 38 -0.48 0.03 14.03
C GLY A 38 -1.14 -0.79 12.92
N LEU A 39 -0.45 -1.03 11.80
CA LEU A 39 -1.05 -1.65 10.62
C LEU A 39 -0.75 -3.15 10.53
N GLN A 40 -1.78 -3.97 10.32
CA GLN A 40 -1.59 -5.40 10.07
C GLN A 40 -0.71 -5.64 8.83
N GLU A 41 0.16 -6.65 8.90
CA GLU A 41 1.20 -6.91 7.91
C GLU A 41 0.62 -7.25 6.51
N ASN A 42 -0.50 -7.97 6.46
CA ASN A 42 -1.25 -8.24 5.24
C ASN A 42 -1.86 -6.98 4.62
N VAL A 43 -2.37 -6.05 5.45
CA VAL A 43 -2.90 -4.77 4.98
C VAL A 43 -1.76 -3.89 4.46
N ALA A 44 -0.64 -3.82 5.17
CA ALA A 44 0.55 -3.10 4.72
C ALA A 44 1.06 -3.65 3.38
N GLY A 45 1.12 -4.98 3.22
CA GLY A 45 1.49 -5.63 1.97
C GLY A 45 0.54 -5.30 0.81
N LEU A 46 -0.77 -5.20 1.05
CA LEU A 46 -1.73 -4.72 0.04
C LEU A 46 -1.48 -3.25 -0.32
N LEU A 47 -1.25 -2.39 0.69
CA LEU A 47 -1.04 -0.96 0.49
C LEU A 47 0.20 -0.65 -0.35
N CYS A 48 1.22 -1.51 -0.34
CA CYS A 48 2.38 -1.42 -1.23
C CYS A 48 1.99 -1.29 -2.72
N TYR A 49 0.84 -1.85 -3.13
CA TYR A 49 0.40 -1.84 -4.53
C TYR A 49 -0.59 -0.71 -4.89
N VAL A 50 -1.14 0.03 -3.93
CA VAL A 50 -2.28 0.96 -4.17
C VAL A 50 -1.94 2.06 -5.17
N LEU A 51 -0.77 2.68 -5.05
CA LEU A 51 -0.27 3.69 -6.01
C LEU A 51 0.86 3.12 -6.86
N GLY A 52 0.87 1.79 -7.06
CA GLY A 52 1.92 1.07 -7.76
C GLY A 52 3.29 1.29 -7.12
N TRP A 53 4.28 1.65 -7.94
CA TRP A 53 5.68 1.74 -7.51
C TRP A 53 5.92 2.85 -6.47
N LEU A 54 5.05 3.87 -6.41
CA LEU A 54 5.16 4.98 -5.44
C LEU A 54 4.92 4.50 -4.01
N THR A 55 3.81 3.79 -3.77
CA THR A 55 3.53 3.20 -2.45
C THR A 55 4.56 2.13 -2.10
N GLY A 56 5.01 1.34 -3.08
CA GLY A 56 6.10 0.40 -2.87
C GLY A 56 7.37 1.08 -2.35
N LEU A 57 7.78 2.21 -2.95
CA LEU A 57 8.94 2.97 -2.49
C LEU A 57 8.77 3.49 -1.06
N VAL A 58 7.61 4.05 -0.73
CA VAL A 58 7.32 4.54 0.62
C VAL A 58 7.44 3.41 1.64
N PHE A 59 6.74 2.29 1.43
CA PHE A 59 6.74 1.14 2.34
C PHE A 59 8.11 0.46 2.46
N LEU A 60 8.91 0.45 1.40
CA LEU A 60 10.27 -0.11 1.44
C LEU A 60 11.19 0.68 2.39
N LEU A 61 11.00 2.00 2.48
CA LEU A 61 11.82 2.88 3.31
C LEU A 61 11.37 2.87 4.79
N ILE A 62 10.05 2.90 5.03
CA ILE A 62 9.47 3.07 6.36
C ILE A 62 9.20 1.76 7.11
N ASP A 63 8.90 0.66 6.40
CA ASP A 63 8.55 -0.62 7.02
C ASP A 63 9.78 -1.53 7.11
N LYS A 64 9.94 -2.19 8.25
CA LYS A 64 11.08 -3.10 8.51
C LYS A 64 10.69 -4.57 8.44
N ARG A 65 9.39 -4.88 8.32
CA ARG A 65 8.90 -6.25 8.30
C ARG A 65 9.21 -6.92 6.95
N PRO A 66 9.72 -8.16 6.93
CA PRO A 66 10.18 -8.82 5.72
C PRO A 66 9.06 -9.04 4.70
N PHE A 67 7.82 -9.33 5.15
CA PHE A 67 6.67 -9.49 4.25
C PHE A 67 6.34 -8.20 3.51
N VAL A 68 6.29 -7.08 4.24
CA VAL A 68 5.99 -5.76 3.66
C VAL A 68 7.12 -5.33 2.73
N LYS A 69 8.38 -5.53 3.11
CA LYS A 69 9.54 -5.25 2.25
C LYS A 69 9.49 -6.03 0.94
N PHE A 70 9.10 -7.31 0.97
CA PHE A 70 8.94 -8.11 -0.25
C PHE A 70 7.88 -7.53 -1.19
N HIS A 71 6.68 -7.22 -0.67
CA HIS A 71 5.60 -6.65 -1.48
C HIS A 71 5.92 -5.22 -1.96
N ALA A 72 6.60 -4.45 -1.14
CA ALA A 72 7.11 -3.12 -1.49
C ALA A 72 8.10 -3.20 -2.66
N ALA A 73 9.10 -4.06 -2.56
CA ALA A 73 10.09 -4.30 -3.61
C ALA A 73 9.43 -4.83 -4.89
N GLN A 74 8.53 -5.82 -4.78
CA GLN A 74 7.80 -6.36 -5.93
C GLN A 74 6.94 -5.28 -6.60
N SER A 75 6.29 -4.41 -5.83
CA SER A 75 5.51 -3.29 -6.37
C SER A 75 6.39 -2.32 -7.17
N ILE A 76 7.56 -1.95 -6.65
CA ILE A 76 8.52 -1.08 -7.35
C ILE A 76 8.95 -1.70 -8.68
N VAL A 77 9.34 -2.97 -8.67
CA VAL A 77 9.85 -3.65 -9.87
C VAL A 77 8.74 -3.80 -10.91
N VAL A 78 7.57 -4.31 -10.52
CA VAL A 78 6.44 -4.56 -11.44
C VAL A 78 5.90 -3.26 -12.01
N PHE A 79 5.51 -2.31 -11.16
CA PHE A 79 4.87 -1.08 -11.62
C PHE A 79 5.87 -0.06 -12.18
N GLY A 80 7.12 -0.09 -11.72
CA GLY A 80 8.20 0.72 -12.30
C GLY A 80 8.55 0.26 -13.71
N ALA A 81 8.70 -1.04 -13.94
CA ALA A 81 8.93 -1.58 -15.29
C ALA A 81 7.76 -1.29 -16.23
N LEU A 82 6.52 -1.48 -15.76
CA LEU A 82 5.32 -1.12 -16.52
C LEU A 82 5.24 0.37 -16.87
N PHE A 83 5.65 1.25 -15.96
CA PHE A 83 5.70 2.69 -16.19
C PHE A 83 6.71 3.04 -17.28
N VAL A 84 7.93 2.50 -17.21
CA VAL A 84 8.97 2.70 -18.23
C VAL A 84 8.52 2.16 -19.59
N LEU A 85 7.92 0.96 -19.63
CA LEU A 85 7.38 0.39 -20.86
C LEU A 85 6.31 1.29 -21.51
N ARG A 86 5.39 1.83 -20.70
CA ARG A 86 4.39 2.79 -21.18
C ARG A 86 5.01 4.06 -21.77
N LEU A 87 6.05 4.59 -21.13
CA LEU A 87 6.77 5.75 -21.66
C LEU A 87 7.40 5.45 -23.02
N ILE A 88 8.08 4.30 -23.16
CA ILE A 88 8.70 3.88 -24.43
C ILE A 88 7.64 3.78 -25.53
N ILE A 89 6.52 3.09 -25.27
CA ILE A 89 5.43 2.94 -26.24
C ILE A 89 4.85 4.31 -26.64
N PHE A 90 4.66 5.21 -25.67
CA PHE A 90 4.16 6.56 -25.93
C PHE A 90 5.08 7.36 -26.86
N PHE A 91 6.39 7.38 -26.58
CA PHE A 91 7.37 8.09 -27.42
C PHE A 91 7.56 7.44 -28.80
N MET A 92 7.49 6.11 -28.90
CA MET A 92 7.51 5.43 -30.20
C MET A 92 6.28 5.78 -31.05
N GLY A 93 5.08 5.78 -30.45
CA GLY A 93 3.84 6.14 -31.11
C GLY A 93 3.82 7.58 -31.63
N TRP A 94 4.44 8.51 -30.89
CA TRP A 94 4.60 9.90 -31.32
C TRP A 94 5.28 10.03 -32.70
N SER A 95 6.25 9.13 -33.00
CA SER A 95 7.02 9.15 -34.25
C SER A 95 6.40 8.35 -35.41
N GLY A 96 5.41 7.48 -35.15
CA GLY A 96 5.00 6.41 -36.07
C GLY A 96 3.83 6.70 -37.04
N GLY A 97 3.16 7.85 -36.95
CA GLY A 97 2.02 8.19 -37.81
C GLY A 97 0.74 7.33 -37.59
N LEU A 98 -0.38 7.72 -38.21
CA LEU A 98 -1.76 7.23 -37.94
C LEU A 98 -1.95 5.70 -37.90
N LEU A 99 -1.24 4.93 -38.73
CA LEU A 99 -1.34 3.46 -38.76
C LEU A 99 -0.69 2.80 -37.53
N ALA A 100 0.40 3.39 -37.03
CA ALA A 100 1.05 2.93 -35.79
C ALA A 100 0.12 3.13 -34.58
N TRP A 101 -0.65 4.22 -34.54
CA TRP A 101 -1.60 4.50 -33.45
C TRP A 101 -2.72 3.45 -33.32
N GLY A 102 -3.19 2.86 -34.43
CA GLY A 102 -4.23 1.82 -34.39
C GLY A 102 -3.78 0.53 -33.71
N ILE A 103 -2.62 -0.01 -34.11
CA ILE A 103 -2.04 -1.23 -33.53
C ILE A 103 -1.59 -0.97 -32.09
N ILE A 104 -0.96 0.18 -31.82
CA ILE A 104 -0.54 0.59 -30.47
C ILE A 104 -1.76 0.74 -29.55
N GLY A 105 -2.90 1.23 -30.05
CA GLY A 105 -4.13 1.37 -29.28
C GLY A 105 -4.66 0.03 -28.75
N ILE A 106 -4.73 -0.99 -29.62
CA ILE A 106 -5.20 -2.33 -29.25
C ILE A 106 -4.24 -2.98 -28.24
N LEU A 107 -2.93 -2.89 -28.49
CA LEU A 107 -1.91 -3.40 -27.56
C LEU A 107 -1.97 -2.70 -26.20
N SER A 108 -2.26 -1.39 -26.18
CA SER A 108 -2.38 -0.62 -24.94
C SER A 108 -3.58 -1.05 -24.10
N ILE A 109 -4.71 -1.37 -24.74
CA ILE A 109 -5.91 -1.89 -24.05
C ILE A 109 -5.62 -3.27 -23.46
N LEU A 110 -5.00 -4.17 -24.23
CA LEU A 110 -4.61 -5.49 -23.74
C LEU A 110 -3.64 -5.39 -22.56
N LEU A 111 -2.63 -4.53 -22.66
CA LEU A 111 -1.68 -4.29 -21.57
C LEU A 111 -2.37 -3.74 -20.33
N LEU A 112 -3.34 -2.83 -20.48
CA LEU A 112 -4.13 -2.30 -19.37
C LEU A 112 -4.93 -3.42 -18.68
N LEU A 113 -5.60 -4.29 -19.43
CA LEU A 113 -6.39 -5.38 -18.86
C LEU A 113 -5.51 -6.38 -18.11
N VAL A 114 -4.39 -6.80 -18.71
CA VAL A 114 -3.42 -7.71 -18.06
C VAL A 114 -2.85 -7.06 -16.79
N THR A 115 -2.51 -5.78 -16.85
CA THR A 115 -2.01 -5.02 -15.69
C THR A 115 -3.05 -4.94 -14.59
N LEU A 116 -4.31 -4.68 -14.94
CA LEU A 116 -5.41 -4.58 -13.98
C LEU A 116 -5.66 -5.91 -13.27
N VAL A 117 -5.71 -7.01 -14.02
CA VAL A 117 -5.89 -8.36 -13.46
C VAL A 117 -4.72 -8.71 -12.54
N MET A 118 -3.48 -8.51 -12.99
CA MET A 118 -2.29 -8.74 -12.18
C MET A 118 -2.28 -7.87 -10.91
N TRP A 119 -2.65 -6.59 -11.02
CA TRP A 119 -2.68 -5.66 -9.88
C TRP A 119 -3.67 -6.11 -8.80
N ILE A 120 -4.89 -6.48 -9.19
CA ILE A 120 -5.89 -7.00 -8.26
C ILE A 120 -5.41 -8.32 -7.64
N LEU A 121 -4.85 -9.24 -8.43
CA LEU A 121 -4.31 -10.50 -7.92
C LEU A 121 -3.21 -10.27 -6.86
N LEU A 122 -2.30 -9.34 -7.11
CA LEU A 122 -1.23 -9.00 -6.16
C LEU A 122 -1.76 -8.44 -4.85
N MET A 123 -2.77 -7.56 -4.92
CA MET A 123 -3.44 -7.02 -3.73
C MET A 123 -4.15 -8.09 -2.93
N VAL A 124 -4.96 -8.93 -3.59
CA VAL A 124 -5.71 -10.01 -2.94
C VAL A 124 -4.76 -11.00 -2.28
N LYS A 125 -3.69 -11.39 -2.97
CA LYS A 125 -2.69 -12.32 -2.43
C LYS A 125 -1.93 -11.76 -1.25
N ALA A 126 -1.54 -10.48 -1.30
CA ALA A 126 -0.92 -9.82 -0.15
C ALA A 126 -1.89 -9.71 1.05
N TYR A 127 -3.17 -9.43 0.80
CA TYR A 127 -4.20 -9.40 1.85
C TYR A 127 -4.46 -10.78 2.48
N GLN A 128 -4.35 -11.84 1.67
CA GLN A 128 -4.38 -13.24 2.10
C GLN A 128 -3.10 -13.70 2.81
N HIS A 129 -2.14 -12.80 3.01
CA HIS A 129 -0.84 -13.09 3.63
C HIS A 129 0.03 -14.06 2.81
N GLU A 130 -0.19 -14.12 1.48
CA GLU A 130 0.58 -14.93 0.54
C GLU A 130 1.62 -14.09 -0.21
N GLN A 131 2.87 -14.56 -0.20
CA GLN A 131 3.96 -13.97 -0.99
C GLN A 131 3.91 -14.47 -2.44
N PHE A 132 2.87 -14.09 -3.19
CA PHE A 132 2.79 -14.40 -4.61
C PHE A 132 3.95 -13.75 -5.37
N ARG A 133 4.83 -14.58 -5.92
CA ARG A 133 6.06 -14.17 -6.61
C ARG A 133 5.80 -14.06 -8.10
N VAL A 134 5.92 -12.84 -8.64
CA VAL A 134 5.86 -12.64 -10.09
C VAL A 134 7.19 -13.10 -10.70
N PRO A 135 7.23 -14.13 -11.57
CA PRO A 135 8.49 -14.81 -11.96
C PRO A 135 9.55 -13.87 -12.57
N ILE A 136 9.14 -12.81 -13.26
CA ILE A 136 10.05 -11.82 -13.86
C ILE A 136 10.53 -10.78 -12.83
N ALA A 137 9.74 -10.48 -11.79
CA ALA A 137 10.06 -9.46 -10.80
C ALA A 137 10.65 -10.01 -9.50
N ALA A 138 10.42 -11.30 -9.20
CA ALA A 138 10.72 -11.90 -7.91
C ALA A 138 12.22 -11.92 -7.56
N GLY A 139 13.10 -12.22 -8.52
CA GLY A 139 14.54 -12.23 -8.27
C GLY A 139 15.14 -10.84 -7.97
N ILE A 140 14.60 -9.80 -8.61
CA ILE A 140 14.99 -8.41 -8.37
C ILE A 140 14.40 -7.93 -7.04
N ALA A 141 13.13 -8.27 -6.77
CA ALA A 141 12.46 -7.93 -5.53
C ALA A 141 13.17 -8.56 -4.31
N ASP A 142 13.59 -9.83 -4.39
CA ASP A 142 14.32 -10.51 -3.33
C ASP A 142 15.68 -9.85 -3.04
N SER A 143 16.31 -9.22 -4.04
CA SER A 143 17.57 -8.49 -3.86
C SER A 143 17.35 -7.14 -3.17
N LEU A 144 16.25 -6.44 -3.47
CA LEU A 144 15.87 -5.15 -2.87
C LEU A 144 15.23 -5.29 -1.49
N ALA A 145 14.64 -6.45 -1.18
CA ALA A 145 13.98 -6.72 0.09
C ALA A 145 14.94 -7.14 1.22
N LYS A 146 16.21 -7.42 0.91
CA LYS A 146 17.29 -7.58 1.91
C LYS A 146 17.48 -6.29 2.71
#